data_AF-A0A3Q2T3V3-F1
#
_entry.id   AF-A0A3Q2T3V3-F1
#
_cell.length_a   1.000
_cell.length_b   1.000
_cell.length_c   1.000
_cell.angle_alpha   90.00
_cell.angle_beta   90.00
_cell.angle_gamma   90.00
#
_symmetry.space_group_name_H-M   'P 1'
#
loop_
_entity.id
_entity.type
_entity.pdbx_description
1 polymer ?
#
loop_
_entity_poly.entity_id
_entity_poly.type
_entity_poly.pdbx_seq_one_letter_code
_entity_poly.pdbx_strand_id
1 'polypeptide(L)'
;MFSTGRYPHLCFGYDCIFLADWQNDADRKEETLAIIADLLGFSWTELARELEFSEDDIQQVRLDNPNSLQEQSHALLQRWVEREGKHATEDCLIRKLTKINRMDIVHLIETQMNKSVQEQTSRTYAEIEKTLDHSEGNRTFSIVLSQTKLSNRVCLYSNPWSIFKFQ
;
A
#
# COMPACT_ATOMS: atom_id res chain seq x y z
N MET A 1 -17.86 41.58 -21.14
CA MET A 1 -18.87 40.52 -21.02
C MET A 1 -18.42 39.33 -21.86
N PHE A 2 -17.83 38.30 -21.26
CA PHE A 2 -17.80 36.90 -21.69
C PHE A 2 -17.43 36.12 -20.41
N SER A 3 -18.46 35.74 -19.65
CA SER A 3 -19.11 34.42 -19.64
C SER A 3 -18.23 33.34 -19.03
N THR A 4 -18.80 32.78 -17.97
CA THR A 4 -18.27 31.84 -16.97
C THR A 4 -17.57 30.63 -17.56
N GLY A 5 -16.41 30.31 -16.98
CA GLY A 5 -15.65 29.09 -17.27
C GLY A 5 -16.38 27.82 -16.86
N ARG A 6 -16.06 26.75 -17.58
CA ARG A 6 -16.37 25.37 -17.20
C ARG A 6 -15.16 24.50 -17.56
N TYR A 7 -14.24 24.41 -16.61
CA TYR A 7 -13.30 23.29 -16.51
C TYR A 7 -13.29 22.79 -15.05
N PRO A 8 -14.22 21.93 -14.62
CA PRO A 8 -13.89 20.90 -13.65
C PRO A 8 -13.20 19.79 -14.47
N HIS A 9 -12.01 19.31 -14.17
CA HIS A 9 -11.63 18.70 -12.92
C HIS A 9 -10.15 18.99 -12.66
N LEU A 10 -9.91 19.81 -11.64
CA LEU A 10 -8.62 19.86 -10.97
C LEU A 10 -8.51 18.59 -10.13
N CYS A 11 -7.80 17.58 -10.61
CA CYS A 11 -7.24 16.54 -9.74
C CYS A 11 -6.08 17.19 -8.97
N PHE A 12 -6.38 17.77 -7.81
CA PHE A 12 -5.39 18.08 -6.78
C PHE A 12 -5.51 17.00 -5.69
N GLY A 13 -4.38 16.38 -5.35
CA GLY A 13 -4.22 15.64 -4.10
C GLY A 13 -3.69 14.21 -4.28
N TYR A 14 -2.42 14.02 -3.94
CA TYR A 14 -1.84 12.81 -3.32
C TYR A 14 -2.02 11.39 -3.92
N ASP A 15 -2.73 11.19 -5.03
CA ASP A 15 -3.04 9.84 -5.55
C ASP A 15 -1.92 9.20 -6.40
N CYS A 16 -0.73 9.80 -6.52
CA CYS A 16 0.34 9.24 -7.36
C CYS A 16 1.45 8.48 -6.60
N ILE A 17 1.29 8.20 -5.31
CA ILE A 17 2.25 7.38 -4.52
C ILE A 17 1.61 6.06 -4.00
N PHE A 18 0.31 5.85 -4.18
CA PHE A 18 -0.39 4.72 -3.55
C PHE A 18 -0.32 3.37 -4.30
N LEU A 19 0.41 3.30 -5.42
CA LEU A 19 0.66 2.05 -6.15
C LEU A 19 2.10 1.56 -5.97
N ALA A 20 2.67 1.78 -4.79
CA ALA A 20 3.96 1.22 -4.39
C ALA A 20 3.79 -0.25 -3.97
N ASP A 21 3.49 -1.05 -4.99
CA ASP A 21 3.95 -2.42 -5.19
C ASP A 21 3.90 -3.37 -3.98
N TRP A 22 2.69 -3.81 -3.64
CA TRP A 22 2.45 -5.04 -2.89
C TRP A 22 2.81 -6.33 -3.68
N GLN A 23 3.29 -6.18 -4.93
CA GLN A 23 3.49 -7.25 -5.88
C GLN A 23 4.94 -7.75 -5.97
N ASN A 24 5.92 -7.03 -5.41
CA ASN A 24 7.33 -7.37 -5.55
C ASN A 24 7.95 -8.08 -4.33
N ASP A 25 7.17 -8.35 -3.28
CA ASP A 25 7.64 -9.04 -2.07
C ASP A 25 6.67 -10.15 -1.64
N ALA A 26 6.62 -11.21 -2.46
CA ALA A 26 5.74 -12.36 -2.26
C ALA A 26 5.95 -13.03 -0.90
N ASP A 27 7.19 -13.11 -0.43
CA ASP A 27 7.56 -13.71 0.85
C ASP A 27 6.94 -12.95 2.03
N ARG A 28 6.98 -11.60 2.00
CA ARG A 28 6.33 -10.77 3.03
C ARG A 28 4.80 -10.86 2.98
N LYS A 29 4.24 -10.96 1.78
CA LYS A 29 2.81 -11.16 1.59
C LYS A 29 2.36 -12.49 2.19
N GLU A 30 3.12 -13.55 1.96
CA GLU A 30 2.85 -14.87 2.52
C GLU A 30 2.97 -14.88 4.05
N GLU A 31 4.02 -14.26 4.62
CA GLU A 31 4.16 -14.08 6.07
C GLU A 31 2.95 -13.33 6.67
N THR A 32 2.50 -12.25 6.01
CA THR A 32 1.34 -11.47 6.47
C THR A 32 0.07 -12.31 6.45
N LEU A 33 -0.15 -13.13 5.42
CA LEU A 33 -1.32 -14.00 5.32
C LEU A 33 -1.31 -15.11 6.37
N ALA A 34 -0.14 -15.65 6.72
CA ALA A 34 -0.01 -16.62 7.82
C ALA A 34 -0.43 -16.00 9.16
N ILE A 35 0.06 -14.79 9.47
CA ILE A 35 -0.34 -14.08 10.70
C ILE A 35 -1.85 -13.78 10.69
N ILE A 36 -2.43 -13.38 9.56
CA ILE A 36 -3.87 -13.17 9.43
C ILE A 36 -4.63 -14.47 9.69
N ALA A 37 -4.19 -15.60 9.13
CA ALA A 37 -4.81 -16.90 9.34
C ALA A 37 -4.87 -17.29 10.82
N ASP A 38 -3.78 -17.05 11.55
CA ASP A 38 -3.67 -17.31 12.99
C ASP A 38 -4.69 -16.49 13.80
N LEU A 39 -4.86 -15.22 13.42
CA LEU A 39 -5.83 -14.34 14.08
C LEU A 39 -7.27 -14.60 13.64
N LEU A 40 -7.49 -15.06 12.40
CA LEU A 40 -8.81 -15.18 11.83
C LEU A 40 -9.65 -16.22 12.58
N GLY A 41 -9.09 -17.40 12.84
CA GLY A 41 -9.72 -18.44 13.67
C GLY A 41 -11.18 -18.68 13.29
N PHE A 42 -12.09 -18.76 14.25
CA PHE A 42 -13.52 -19.06 14.01
C PHE A 42 -14.21 -18.14 12.99
N SER A 43 -13.72 -16.91 12.79
CA SER A 43 -14.29 -15.96 11.83
C SER A 43 -14.03 -16.33 10.36
N TRP A 44 -13.21 -17.36 10.07
CA TRP A 44 -12.83 -17.71 8.71
C TRP A 44 -14.04 -18.02 7.81
N THR A 45 -15.09 -18.65 8.33
CA THR A 45 -16.30 -18.91 7.52
C THR A 45 -17.10 -17.67 7.20
N GLU A 46 -17.11 -16.68 8.09
CA GLU A 46 -17.76 -15.39 7.81
C GLU A 46 -16.97 -14.63 6.74
N LEU A 47 -15.63 -14.65 6.83
CA LEU A 47 -14.77 -14.08 5.80
C LEU A 47 -14.96 -14.79 4.45
N ALA A 48 -15.06 -16.13 4.45
CA ALA A 48 -15.26 -16.91 3.23
C ALA A 48 -16.56 -16.52 2.50
N ARG A 49 -17.65 -16.33 3.24
CA ARG A 49 -18.93 -15.86 2.68
C ARG A 49 -18.83 -14.44 2.15
N GLU A 50 -18.18 -13.54 2.87
CA GLU A 50 -17.94 -12.18 2.38
C GLU A 50 -17.04 -12.18 1.13
N LEU A 51 -16.10 -13.12 1.03
CA LEU A 51 -15.29 -13.38 -0.16
C LEU A 51 -16.04 -14.21 -1.22
N GLU A 52 -17.34 -14.43 -1.07
CA GLU A 52 -18.19 -15.09 -2.07
C GLU A 52 -17.76 -16.52 -2.41
N PHE A 53 -17.15 -17.24 -1.45
CA PHE A 53 -17.01 -18.70 -1.54
C PHE A 53 -18.36 -19.37 -1.30
N SER A 54 -18.61 -20.48 -2.02
CA SER A 54 -19.83 -21.27 -1.83
C SER A 54 -19.81 -22.06 -0.52
N GLU A 55 -20.96 -22.50 -0.03
CA GLU A 55 -21.01 -23.38 1.15
C GLU A 55 -20.31 -24.72 0.89
N ASP A 56 -20.29 -25.19 -0.37
CA ASP A 56 -19.55 -26.40 -0.75
C ASP A 56 -18.02 -26.17 -0.64
N ASP A 57 -17.52 -25.00 -1.06
CA ASP A 57 -16.10 -24.66 -0.89
C ASP A 57 -15.70 -24.57 0.59
N ILE A 58 -16.56 -23.95 1.41
CA ILE A 58 -16.37 -23.85 2.86
C ILE A 58 -16.38 -25.24 3.49
N GLN A 59 -17.31 -26.11 3.07
CA GLN A 59 -17.38 -27.48 3.56
C GLN A 59 -16.14 -28.27 3.15
N GLN A 60 -15.64 -28.07 1.92
CA GLN A 60 -14.41 -28.71 1.45
C GLN A 60 -13.21 -28.31 2.31
N VAL A 61 -13.02 -27.01 2.62
CA VAL A 61 -11.94 -26.56 3.50
C VAL A 61 -12.00 -27.22 4.88
N ARG A 62 -13.20 -27.40 5.45
CA ARG A 62 -13.40 -28.11 6.72
C ARG A 62 -12.99 -29.57 6.65
N LEU A 63 -13.38 -30.25 5.57
CA LEU A 63 -13.07 -31.66 5.37
C LEU A 63 -11.58 -31.89 5.15
N ASP A 64 -10.92 -30.99 4.42
CA ASP A 64 -9.49 -31.06 4.14
C ASP A 64 -8.65 -30.78 5.41
N ASN A 65 -9.16 -29.97 6.35
CA ASN A 65 -8.44 -29.52 7.54
C ASN A 65 -9.27 -29.68 8.83
N PRO A 66 -9.67 -30.90 9.23
CA PRO A 66 -10.71 -31.11 10.24
C PRO A 66 -10.32 -30.70 11.67
N ASN A 67 -9.03 -30.66 11.98
CA ASN A 67 -8.53 -30.52 13.35
C ASN A 67 -8.00 -29.12 13.68
N SER A 68 -7.92 -28.21 12.70
CA SER A 68 -7.25 -26.93 12.88
C SER A 68 -7.99 -25.79 12.19
N LEU A 69 -8.52 -24.86 12.99
CA LEU A 69 -9.10 -23.61 12.48
C LEU A 69 -8.05 -22.72 11.83
N GLN A 70 -6.81 -22.80 12.30
CA GLN A 70 -5.67 -22.09 11.71
C GLN A 70 -5.42 -22.59 10.29
N GLU A 71 -5.35 -23.92 10.10
CA GLU A 71 -5.17 -24.52 8.76
C GLU A 71 -6.38 -24.24 7.86
N GLN A 72 -7.61 -24.26 8.39
CA GLN A 72 -8.81 -23.85 7.64
C GLN A 72 -8.74 -22.38 7.18
N SER A 73 -8.32 -21.48 8.09
CA SER A 73 -8.16 -20.06 7.79
C SER A 73 -7.09 -19.82 6.75
N HIS A 74 -5.97 -20.52 6.86
CA HIS A 74 -4.86 -20.44 5.91
C HIS A 74 -5.26 -20.96 4.53
N ALA A 75 -5.89 -22.14 4.48
CA ALA A 75 -6.38 -22.73 3.24
C ALA A 75 -7.41 -21.82 2.52
N LEU A 76 -8.29 -21.15 3.28
CA LEU A 76 -9.20 -20.15 2.71
C LEU A 76 -8.41 -19.01 2.04
N LEU A 77 -7.45 -18.42 2.75
CA LEU A 77 -6.68 -17.28 2.25
C LEU A 77 -5.84 -17.67 1.03
N GLN A 78 -5.27 -18.87 1.00
CA GLN A 78 -4.56 -19.40 -0.16
C GLN A 78 -5.50 -19.54 -1.37
N ARG A 79 -6.67 -20.18 -1.19
CA ARG A 79 -7.68 -20.30 -2.26
C ARG A 79 -8.15 -18.94 -2.75
N TRP A 80 -8.27 -17.96 -1.87
CA TRP A 80 -8.62 -16.58 -2.25
C TRP A 80 -7.53 -15.94 -3.11
N VAL A 81 -6.26 -16.05 -2.71
CA VAL A 81 -5.14 -15.53 -3.50
C VAL A 81 -5.05 -16.21 -4.87
N GLU A 82 -5.22 -17.53 -4.93
CA GLU A 82 -5.23 -18.30 -6.18
C GLU A 82 -6.37 -17.88 -7.11
N ARG A 83 -7.57 -17.68 -6.56
CA ARG A 83 -8.77 -17.32 -7.33
C ARG A 83 -8.71 -15.90 -7.89
N GLU A 84 -8.30 -14.93 -7.07
CA GLU A 84 -8.28 -13.51 -7.46
C GLU A 84 -6.98 -13.10 -8.15
N GLY A 85 -5.88 -13.82 -7.92
CA GLY A 85 -4.55 -13.53 -8.47
C GLY A 85 -4.11 -12.10 -8.17
N LYS A 86 -3.92 -11.28 -9.21
CA LYS A 86 -3.54 -9.86 -9.08
C LYS A 86 -4.60 -9.00 -8.38
N HIS A 87 -5.83 -9.48 -8.25
CA HIS A 87 -6.93 -8.79 -7.56
C HIS A 87 -7.01 -9.14 -6.07
N ALA A 88 -6.18 -10.08 -5.58
CA ALA A 88 -6.01 -10.37 -4.16
C ALA A 88 -5.19 -9.25 -3.48
N THR A 89 -5.79 -8.07 -3.38
CA THR A 89 -5.18 -6.88 -2.75
C THR A 89 -5.59 -6.75 -1.28
N GLU A 90 -4.76 -6.08 -0.49
CA GLU A 90 -5.07 -5.76 0.90
C GLU A 90 -6.35 -4.96 1.03
N ASP A 91 -6.59 -3.97 0.16
CA ASP A 91 -7.82 -3.17 0.19
C ASP A 91 -9.06 -4.05 0.07
N CYS A 92 -8.99 -5.10 -0.74
CA CYS A 92 -10.08 -6.07 -0.86
C CYS A 92 -10.29 -6.79 0.48
N LEU A 93 -9.21 -7.31 1.06
CA LEU A 93 -9.27 -8.05 2.33
C LEU A 93 -9.74 -7.16 3.50
N ILE A 94 -9.23 -5.93 3.60
CA ILE A 94 -9.63 -4.92 4.60
C ILE A 94 -11.13 -4.68 4.53
N ARG A 95 -11.68 -4.39 3.33
CA ARG A 95 -13.13 -4.13 3.18
C ARG A 95 -13.98 -5.30 3.66
N LYS A 96 -13.57 -6.54 3.36
CA LYS A 96 -14.33 -7.74 3.76
C LYS A 96 -14.18 -8.03 5.26
N LEU A 97 -12.99 -7.83 5.84
CA LEU A 97 -12.75 -7.94 7.28
C LEU A 97 -13.53 -6.90 8.10
N THR A 98 -13.62 -5.65 7.62
CA THR A 98 -14.44 -4.61 8.26
C THR A 98 -15.91 -5.01 8.30
N LYS A 99 -16.44 -5.63 7.25
CA LYS A 99 -17.85 -6.08 7.22
C LYS A 99 -18.16 -7.15 8.26
N ILE A 100 -17.23 -8.07 8.50
CA ILE A 100 -17.35 -9.08 9.58
C ILE A 100 -16.85 -8.56 10.94
N ASN A 101 -16.62 -7.25 11.05
CA ASN A 101 -16.19 -6.57 12.27
C ASN A 101 -14.88 -7.10 12.88
N ARG A 102 -13.95 -7.58 12.05
CA ARG A 102 -12.60 -8.00 12.47
C ARG A 102 -11.58 -6.87 12.38
N MET A 103 -11.85 -5.80 13.13
CA MET A 103 -11.03 -4.59 13.16
C MET A 103 -9.61 -4.80 13.69
N ASP A 104 -9.43 -5.80 14.56
CA ASP A 104 -8.12 -6.21 15.06
C ASP A 104 -7.18 -6.63 13.93
N ILE A 105 -7.69 -7.37 12.94
CA ILE A 105 -6.93 -7.78 11.75
C ILE A 105 -6.79 -6.61 10.77
N VAL A 106 -7.83 -5.79 10.60
CA VAL A 106 -7.74 -4.58 9.73
C VAL A 106 -6.58 -3.70 10.17
N HIS A 107 -6.47 -3.43 11.47
CA HIS A 107 -5.37 -2.62 11.99
C HIS A 107 -4.00 -3.29 11.85
N LEU A 108 -3.92 -4.62 11.92
CA LEU A 108 -2.67 -5.34 11.62
C LEU A 108 -2.20 -5.06 10.19
N ILE A 109 -3.10 -5.19 9.22
CA ILE A 109 -2.79 -4.98 7.79
C ILE A 109 -2.32 -3.53 7.59
N GLU A 110 -3.11 -2.54 8.04
CA GLU A 110 -2.77 -1.12 7.95
C GLU A 110 -1.41 -0.80 8.60
N THR A 111 -1.10 -1.42 9.74
CA THR A 111 0.18 -1.21 10.42
C THR A 111 1.36 -1.79 9.64
N GLN A 112 1.18 -2.97 9.02
CA GLN A 112 2.23 -3.58 8.19
C GLN A 112 2.46 -2.80 6.89
N MET A 113 1.41 -2.24 6.28
CA MET A 113 1.52 -1.35 5.12
C MET A 113 2.35 -0.11 5.43
N ASN A 114 2.09 0.55 6.57
CA ASN A 114 2.84 1.76 6.92
C ASN A 114 4.34 1.48 7.10
N LYS A 115 4.69 0.30 7.62
CA LYS A 115 6.09 -0.13 7.74
C LYS A 115 6.71 -0.41 6.37
N SER A 116 6.01 -1.09 5.45
CA SER A 116 6.55 -1.39 4.13
C SER A 116 6.79 -0.12 3.31
N VAL A 117 5.86 0.83 3.34
CA VAL A 117 6.00 2.14 2.68
C VAL A 117 7.20 2.91 3.25
N GLN A 118 7.38 2.92 4.58
CA GLN A 118 8.52 3.57 5.22
C GLN A 118 9.85 2.92 4.77
N GLU A 119 9.90 1.59 4.73
CA GLU A 119 11.10 0.84 4.38
C GLU A 119 11.48 1.01 2.89
N GLN A 120 10.49 0.99 1.99
CA GLN A 120 10.69 1.29 0.56
C GLN A 120 11.19 2.74 0.36
N THR A 121 10.63 3.68 1.12
CA THR A 121 11.06 5.08 1.10
C THR A 121 12.53 5.18 1.55
N SER A 122 12.92 4.50 2.64
CA SER A 122 14.31 4.48 3.11
C SER A 122 15.28 3.85 2.11
N ARG A 123 14.90 2.75 1.44
CA ARG A 123 15.71 2.14 0.36
C ARG A 123 15.92 3.11 -0.80
N THR A 124 14.86 3.79 -1.22
CA THR A 124 14.91 4.78 -2.31
C THR A 124 15.88 5.92 -1.98
N TYR A 125 15.81 6.48 -0.76
CA TYR A 125 16.75 7.52 -0.34
C TYR A 125 18.22 7.05 -0.34
N ALA A 126 18.48 5.84 0.18
CA ALA A 126 19.84 5.28 0.22
C ALA A 126 20.41 4.97 -1.18
N GLU A 127 19.58 4.59 -2.15
CA GLU A 127 19.99 4.40 -3.54
C GLU A 127 20.36 5.73 -4.22
N ILE A 128 19.57 6.79 -3.97
CA ILE A 128 19.88 8.13 -4.46
C ILE A 128 21.23 8.61 -3.92
N GLU A 129 21.49 8.46 -2.61
CA GLU A 129 22.79 8.81 -2.00
C GLU A 129 23.96 8.05 -2.63
N LYS A 130 23.82 6.74 -2.86
CA LYS A 130 24.88 5.94 -3.51
C LYS A 130 25.20 6.40 -4.94
N THR A 131 24.23 6.89 -5.69
CA THR A 131 24.47 7.44 -7.04
C THR A 131 25.15 8.81 -7.02
N LEU A 132 25.09 9.54 -5.90
CA LEU A 132 25.77 10.83 -5.74
C LEU A 132 27.28 10.67 -5.49
N ASP A 133 27.70 9.55 -4.88
CA ASP A 133 29.11 9.28 -4.58
C ASP A 133 29.91 8.64 -5.74
N HIS A 134 29.24 8.19 -6.81
CA HIS A 134 29.87 7.44 -7.92
C HIS A 134 29.92 8.18 -9.27
N SER A 135 29.53 9.46 -9.35
CA SER A 135 29.74 10.24 -10.57
C SER A 135 30.69 11.41 -10.34
N GLU A 136 31.92 11.27 -10.81
CA GLU A 136 32.56 12.42 -11.45
C GLU A 136 31.63 12.87 -12.60
N GLY A 137 31.05 14.06 -12.44
CA GLY A 137 30.70 14.92 -13.57
C GLY A 137 29.46 14.56 -14.41
N ASN A 138 28.43 15.39 -14.24
CA ASN A 138 27.66 15.98 -15.34
C ASN A 138 26.92 15.00 -16.28
N ARG A 139 25.62 14.76 -16.03
CA ARG A 139 24.55 14.95 -17.05
C ARG A 139 23.09 14.74 -16.61
N THR A 140 22.81 14.23 -15.42
CA THR A 140 21.39 13.98 -15.03
C THR A 140 20.72 15.18 -14.33
N PHE A 141 21.51 16.13 -13.79
CA PHE A 141 20.98 17.36 -13.19
C PHE A 141 20.36 18.35 -14.19
N SER A 142 20.52 18.15 -15.50
CA SER A 142 20.05 19.09 -16.52
C SER A 142 18.58 18.91 -16.92
N ILE A 143 17.96 17.76 -16.66
CA ILE A 143 16.55 17.53 -17.05
C ILE A 143 15.59 18.02 -15.94
N VAL A 144 15.97 17.91 -14.67
CA VAL A 144 15.13 18.32 -13.53
C VAL A 144 15.20 19.84 -13.29
N LEU A 145 16.37 20.46 -13.47
CA LEU A 145 16.54 21.90 -13.27
C LEU A 145 16.02 22.77 -14.44
N SER A 146 15.82 22.19 -15.62
CA SER A 146 15.25 22.92 -16.77
C SER A 146 13.71 23.02 -16.71
N GLN A 147 13.03 22.06 -16.07
CA GLN A 147 11.59 22.15 -15.82
C GLN A 147 11.23 23.14 -14.69
N THR A 148 12.12 23.34 -13.73
CA THR A 148 11.90 24.27 -12.60
C THR A 148 12.17 25.75 -12.93
N LYS A 149 12.90 26.06 -14.01
CA LYS A 149 13.23 27.46 -14.39
C LYS A 149 12.23 28.14 -15.33
N LEU A 150 11.22 27.46 -15.86
CA LEU A 150 10.21 28.08 -16.74
C LEU A 150 8.95 28.57 -16.00
N SER A 151 8.78 28.28 -14.71
CA SER A 151 7.51 28.55 -14.01
C SER A 151 7.60 29.48 -12.79
N ASN A 152 8.61 30.36 -12.68
CA ASN A 152 8.64 31.33 -11.59
C ASN A 152 9.07 32.73 -12.04
N ARG A 153 8.14 33.46 -12.67
CA ARG A 153 8.10 34.91 -12.55
C ARG A 153 7.54 35.25 -11.16
N VAL A 154 8.46 35.59 -10.25
CA VAL A 154 8.35 36.44 -9.06
C VAL A 154 6.96 36.55 -8.41
N CYS A 155 6.84 36.03 -7.18
CA CYS A 155 6.08 36.69 -6.11
C CYS A 155 6.91 36.65 -4.82
N LEU A 156 7.01 37.83 -4.21
CA LEU A 156 7.84 38.18 -3.07
C LEU A 156 7.22 37.74 -1.73
N TYR A 157 8.07 37.80 -0.70
CA TYR A 157 7.80 37.86 0.74
C TYR A 157 7.85 36.56 1.55
N SER A 158 8.97 36.46 2.28
CA SER A 158 9.10 36.16 3.71
C SER A 158 8.43 34.91 4.28
N ASN A 159 9.22 34.02 4.90
CA ASN A 159 9.38 33.86 6.37
C ASN A 159 10.12 32.52 6.66
N PRO A 160 10.33 32.06 7.92
CA PRO A 160 10.86 32.68 9.15
C PRO A 160 12.12 31.99 9.71
N TRP A 161 12.82 31.13 8.96
CA TRP A 161 14.00 30.41 9.50
C TRP A 161 15.28 31.23 9.30
N SER A 162 15.36 32.30 10.07
CA SER A 162 16.58 33.03 10.38
C SER A 162 17.69 32.05 10.77
N ILE A 163 18.53 31.72 9.81
CA ILE A 163 19.97 32.01 9.82
C ILE A 163 20.54 32.06 11.24
N PHE A 164 21.24 30.99 11.61
CA PHE A 164 22.51 31.04 12.33
C PHE A 164 22.68 32.19 13.32
N LYS A 165 22.36 31.95 14.60
CA LYS A 165 23.01 32.70 15.69
C LYS A 165 24.48 32.24 15.78
N PHE A 166 25.34 32.94 15.07
CA PHE A 166 26.74 33.13 15.47
C PHE A 166 26.93 34.63 15.70
N GLN A 167 26.71 35.07 16.95
CA GLN A 167 27.56 35.97 17.74
C GLN A 167 26.99 36.07 19.15
#